data_AF-A0A8T3U1P0-F1
#
_entry.id   AF-A0A8T3U1P0-F1
#
_cell.length_a   1.000
_cell.length_b   1.000
_cell.length_c   1.000
_cell.angle_alpha   90.00
_cell.angle_beta   90.00
_cell.angle_gamma   90.00
#
_symmetry.space_group_name_H-M   'P 1'
#
loop_
_entity.id
_entity.type
_entity.pdbx_description
1 polymer ?
#
loop_
_entity_poly.entity_id
_entity_poly.type
_entity_poly.pdbx_seq_one_letter_code
_entity_poly.pdbx_strand_id
1 'polypeptide(L)'
;MKIEILYSEFCNLYGDNGNINYLIKAIKNAHKDVEIIYTSINDEIKFISEKVDLVYIGSLSETKFNIVLCKLKEKRKEIIDKINEGQLIIATGNAFDLFGEYVILDRRYINKNFVTSKENKTTLEYYNAATYDEKGHIKNIDLDKIEEKYKIKCLGLYNTIAVTNMLLRYNSYTLAKLKNNIYLVGFKNSFTQSYIKDKELSNNNLDFNTSETSIEYLAKVMRGSGNSENDVNEGIRINNFIATYLLGPLFVLNPEFTRYIFNQLLEIPGEIYLEKELKEAYQTRLIEFEDDKRDIGIWHEKIERPIEHRN
;
A
#
# COMPACT_ATOMS: atom_id res chain seq x y z
N MET A 1 -12.82 22.73 -2.39
CA MET A 1 -11.94 21.54 -2.44
C MET A 1 -12.82 20.29 -2.36
N LYS A 2 -12.56 19.28 -3.18
CA LYS A 2 -13.29 18.00 -3.21
C LYS A 2 -12.37 16.85 -2.81
N ILE A 3 -12.80 16.05 -1.84
CA ILE A 3 -12.08 14.86 -1.38
C ILE A 3 -12.96 13.64 -1.60
N GLU A 4 -12.46 12.65 -2.32
CA GLU A 4 -13.17 11.40 -2.55
C GLU A 4 -12.58 10.27 -1.71
N ILE A 5 -13.43 9.60 -0.95
CA ILE A 5 -13.08 8.42 -0.17
C ILE A 5 -13.68 7.21 -0.89
N LEU A 6 -12.83 6.37 -1.45
CA LEU A 6 -13.27 5.19 -2.19
C LEU A 6 -13.61 4.04 -1.23
N TYR A 7 -14.83 3.54 -1.36
CA TYR A 7 -15.29 2.28 -0.79
C TYR A 7 -15.05 2.17 0.72
N SER A 8 -15.25 3.25 1.47
CA SER A 8 -14.98 3.31 2.93
C SER A 8 -15.73 2.25 3.75
N GLU A 9 -16.78 1.65 3.21
CA GLU A 9 -17.46 0.49 3.80
C GLU A 9 -16.62 -0.80 3.77
N PHE A 10 -15.67 -0.91 2.83
CA PHE A 10 -14.77 -2.06 2.64
C PHE A 10 -13.31 -1.73 2.94
N CYS A 11 -12.88 -0.52 2.60
CA CYS A 11 -11.51 -0.01 2.68
C CYS A 11 -11.24 0.72 4.02
N ASN A 12 -11.42 0.00 5.13
CA ASN A 12 -11.42 0.58 6.49
C ASN A 12 -10.66 -0.24 7.55
N LEU A 13 -9.86 -1.22 7.13
CA LEU A 13 -9.09 -2.04 8.08
C LEU A 13 -7.92 -1.25 8.69
N TYR A 14 -7.31 -1.82 9.74
CA TYR A 14 -6.03 -1.38 10.30
C TYR A 14 -5.92 0.12 10.61
N GLY A 15 -7.01 0.75 11.07
CA GLY A 15 -6.99 2.15 11.48
C GLY A 15 -7.20 3.16 10.35
N ASP A 16 -7.59 2.73 9.14
CA ASP A 16 -7.84 3.63 8.01
C ASP A 16 -9.06 4.55 8.24
N ASN A 17 -10.03 4.15 9.08
CA ASN A 17 -11.04 5.09 9.57
C ASN A 17 -10.42 6.28 10.34
N GLY A 18 -9.31 6.05 11.04
CA GLY A 18 -8.53 7.09 11.68
C GLY A 18 -7.85 8.01 10.67
N ASN A 19 -7.33 7.46 9.56
CA ASN A 19 -6.82 8.25 8.44
C ASN A 19 -7.89 9.17 7.86
N ILE A 20 -9.05 8.62 7.50
CA ILE A 20 -10.17 9.37 6.91
C ILE A 20 -10.62 10.48 7.86
N ASN A 21 -10.89 10.15 9.13
CA ASN A 21 -11.40 11.10 10.11
C ASN A 21 -10.41 12.24 10.38
N TYR A 22 -9.13 11.93 10.53
CA TYR A 22 -8.12 12.95 10.77
C TYR A 22 -7.90 13.82 9.54
N LEU A 23 -7.77 13.22 8.35
CA LEU A 23 -7.59 13.93 7.10
C LEU A 23 -8.72 14.93 6.86
N ILE A 24 -9.99 14.53 7.04
CA ILE A 24 -11.15 15.43 6.89
C ILE A 24 -11.07 16.59 7.88
N LYS A 25 -10.73 16.35 9.15
CA LYS A 25 -10.58 17.41 10.16
C LYS A 25 -9.43 18.36 9.82
N ALA A 26 -8.29 17.81 9.42
CA ALA A 26 -7.11 18.56 9.04
C ALA A 26 -7.40 19.48 7.84
N ILE A 27 -8.05 18.97 6.80
CA ILE A 27 -8.41 19.74 5.60
C ILE A 27 -9.44 20.82 5.95
N LYS A 28 -10.51 20.48 6.69
CA LYS A 28 -11.53 21.47 7.11
C LYS A 28 -10.97 22.58 8.00
N ASN A 29 -9.91 22.30 8.75
CA ASN A 29 -9.22 23.32 9.55
C ASN A 29 -8.36 24.25 8.68
N ALA A 30 -7.68 23.70 7.68
CA ALA A 30 -6.82 24.47 6.78
C ALA A 30 -7.60 25.20 5.67
N HIS A 31 -8.78 24.69 5.28
CA HIS A 31 -9.57 25.17 4.16
C HIS A 31 -11.07 25.10 4.48
N LYS A 32 -11.82 26.21 4.31
CA LYS A 32 -13.22 26.32 4.76
C LYS A 32 -14.23 25.64 3.85
N ASP A 33 -13.97 25.60 2.54
CA ASP A 33 -14.91 25.08 1.55
C ASP A 33 -14.46 23.69 1.06
N VAL A 34 -14.97 22.64 1.73
CA VAL A 34 -14.55 21.25 1.54
C VAL A 34 -15.77 20.35 1.39
N GLU A 35 -15.90 19.76 0.21
CA GLU A 35 -16.87 18.71 -0.10
C GLU A 35 -16.21 17.35 0.10
N ILE A 36 -16.86 16.47 0.86
CA ILE A 36 -16.41 15.09 1.06
C ILE A 36 -17.38 14.18 0.31
N ILE A 37 -16.84 13.42 -0.63
CA ILE A 37 -17.55 12.44 -1.43
C ILE A 37 -17.20 11.05 -0.89
N TYR A 38 -18.19 10.30 -0.46
CA TYR A 38 -18.04 8.89 -0.11
C TYR A 38 -18.59 8.06 -1.27
N THR A 39 -17.71 7.38 -2.00
CA THR A 39 -18.09 6.56 -3.16
C THR A 39 -18.28 5.13 -2.70
N SER A 40 -19.51 4.64 -2.73
CA SER A 40 -19.83 3.24 -2.41
C SER A 40 -19.47 2.31 -3.58
N ILE A 41 -19.39 1.00 -3.32
CA ILE A 41 -18.98 0.00 -4.32
C ILE A 41 -19.84 -0.01 -5.59
N ASN A 42 -21.11 0.37 -5.48
CA ASN A 42 -22.05 0.42 -6.61
C ASN A 42 -22.12 1.80 -7.27
N ASP A 43 -21.46 2.80 -6.70
CA ASP A 43 -21.45 4.14 -7.25
C ASP A 43 -20.44 4.27 -8.40
N GLU A 44 -20.60 5.33 -9.17
CA GLU A 44 -19.58 5.77 -10.12
C GLU A 44 -18.42 6.43 -9.39
N ILE A 45 -17.19 6.11 -9.83
CA ILE A 45 -15.96 6.70 -9.31
C ILE A 45 -15.89 8.18 -9.75
N LYS A 46 -15.99 9.11 -8.80
CA LYS A 46 -16.22 10.52 -9.10
C LYS A 46 -15.03 11.23 -9.71
N PHE A 47 -13.80 10.94 -9.28
CA PHE A 47 -12.58 11.54 -9.83
C PHE A 47 -12.36 11.20 -11.32
N ILE A 48 -13.09 10.22 -11.86
CA ILE A 48 -13.12 9.95 -13.30
C ILE A 48 -13.98 10.99 -14.03
N SER A 49 -15.14 11.33 -13.47
CA SER A 49 -16.15 12.19 -14.09
C SER A 49 -16.04 13.68 -13.77
N GLU A 50 -15.39 14.04 -12.67
CA GLU A 50 -15.26 15.42 -12.20
C GLU A 50 -13.90 15.69 -11.55
N LYS A 51 -13.57 16.97 -11.34
CA LYS A 51 -12.32 17.37 -10.69
C LYS A 51 -12.39 17.07 -9.19
N VAL A 52 -11.50 16.20 -8.72
CA VAL A 52 -11.31 15.88 -7.29
C VAL A 52 -9.88 16.23 -6.90
N ASP A 53 -9.69 16.87 -5.73
CA ASP A 53 -8.37 17.34 -5.30
C ASP A 53 -7.56 16.23 -4.59
N LEU A 54 -8.22 15.28 -3.92
CA LEU A 54 -7.58 14.10 -3.32
C LEU A 54 -8.54 12.91 -3.30
N VAL A 55 -8.01 11.76 -3.69
CA VAL A 55 -8.68 10.46 -3.57
C VAL A 55 -7.96 9.62 -2.52
N TYR A 56 -8.70 9.00 -1.61
CA TYR A 56 -8.15 8.09 -0.61
C TYR A 56 -8.77 6.70 -0.72
N ILE A 57 -7.94 5.66 -0.66
CA ILE A 57 -8.36 4.26 -0.61
C ILE A 57 -7.56 3.50 0.46
N GLY A 58 -8.28 2.95 1.44
CA GLY A 58 -7.69 2.21 2.56
C GLY A 58 -7.60 0.70 2.33
N SER A 59 -7.02 0.04 3.32
CA SER A 59 -6.82 -1.40 3.44
C SER A 59 -8.15 -2.15 3.50
N LEU A 60 -8.16 -3.37 2.94
CA LEU A 60 -9.37 -4.18 2.76
C LEU A 60 -9.10 -5.66 3.00
N SER A 61 -10.14 -6.45 3.30
CA SER A 61 -9.99 -7.90 3.44
C SER A 61 -9.85 -8.58 2.08
N GLU A 62 -9.37 -9.82 2.03
CA GLU A 62 -9.19 -10.56 0.78
C GLU A 62 -10.49 -10.71 -0.04
N THR A 63 -11.60 -10.99 0.63
CA THR A 63 -12.92 -11.07 -0.03
C THR A 63 -13.29 -9.74 -0.66
N LYS A 64 -13.00 -8.62 0.00
CA LYS A 64 -13.30 -7.28 -0.52
C LYS A 64 -12.29 -6.83 -1.57
N PHE A 65 -11.03 -7.28 -1.49
CA PHE A 65 -9.99 -7.00 -2.47
C PHE A 65 -10.42 -7.34 -3.89
N ASN A 66 -10.94 -8.55 -4.10
CA ASN A 66 -11.40 -8.97 -5.42
C ASN A 66 -12.59 -8.14 -5.92
N ILE A 67 -13.52 -7.78 -5.04
CA ILE A 67 -14.71 -6.97 -5.39
C ILE A 67 -14.28 -5.57 -5.83
N VAL A 68 -13.44 -4.91 -5.03
CA VAL A 68 -12.91 -3.58 -5.33
C VAL A 68 -12.05 -3.61 -6.60
N LEU A 69 -11.18 -4.62 -6.75
CA LEU A 69 -10.35 -4.77 -7.94
C LEU A 69 -11.19 -4.91 -9.22
N CYS A 70 -12.27 -5.69 -9.20
CA CYS A 70 -13.19 -5.79 -10.33
C CYS A 70 -13.76 -4.42 -10.68
N LYS A 71 -14.19 -3.63 -9.68
CA LYS A 71 -14.75 -2.30 -9.92
C LYS A 71 -13.72 -1.33 -10.51
N LEU A 72 -12.50 -1.32 -9.98
CA LEU A 72 -11.43 -0.49 -10.53
C LEU A 72 -11.04 -0.91 -11.96
N LYS A 73 -11.07 -2.22 -12.26
CA LYS A 73 -10.76 -2.73 -13.61
C LYS A 73 -11.73 -2.24 -14.68
N GLU A 74 -13.00 -2.02 -14.35
CA GLU A 74 -14.00 -1.44 -15.27
C GLU A 74 -13.59 -0.07 -15.79
N LYS A 75 -12.81 0.68 -15.00
CA LYS A 75 -12.32 2.04 -15.28
C LYS A 75 -10.80 2.12 -15.34
N ARG A 76 -10.14 0.99 -15.60
CA ARG A 76 -8.67 0.86 -15.51
C ARG A 76 -7.94 1.92 -16.32
N LYS A 77 -8.36 2.14 -17.58
CA LYS A 77 -7.72 3.10 -18.46
C LYS A 77 -7.89 4.52 -17.92
N GLU A 78 -9.12 4.89 -17.58
CA GLU A 78 -9.44 6.23 -17.08
C GLU A 78 -8.74 6.55 -15.76
N ILE A 79 -8.60 5.56 -14.85
CA ILE A 79 -7.86 5.71 -13.60
C ILE A 79 -6.38 6.01 -13.89
N ILE A 80 -5.78 5.29 -14.82
CA ILE A 80 -4.35 5.46 -15.16
C ILE A 80 -4.13 6.79 -15.88
N ASP A 81 -5.02 7.17 -16.79
CA ASP A 81 -4.99 8.47 -17.46
C ASP A 81 -5.07 9.60 -16.40
N LYS A 82 -5.96 9.51 -15.41
CA LYS A 82 -6.06 10.47 -14.30
C LYS A 82 -4.78 10.55 -13.46
N ILE A 83 -4.14 9.42 -13.16
CA ILE A 83 -2.86 9.38 -12.43
C ILE A 83 -1.74 10.05 -13.25
N ASN A 84 -1.70 9.80 -14.56
CA ASN A 84 -0.75 10.44 -15.47
C ASN A 84 -1.00 11.95 -15.58
N GLU A 85 -2.26 12.39 -15.54
CA GLU A 85 -2.67 13.81 -15.48
C GLU A 85 -2.39 14.48 -14.11
N GLY A 86 -1.87 13.75 -13.12
CA GLY A 86 -1.48 14.29 -11.82
C GLY A 86 -2.57 14.25 -10.74
N GLN A 87 -3.60 13.42 -10.89
CA GLN A 87 -4.57 13.16 -9.81
C GLN A 87 -3.85 12.67 -8.55
N LEU A 88 -4.05 13.37 -7.44
CA LEU A 88 -3.57 12.92 -6.14
C LEU A 88 -4.44 11.77 -5.64
N ILE A 89 -3.82 10.61 -5.47
CA ILE A 89 -4.45 9.40 -4.92
C ILE A 89 -3.52 8.84 -3.84
N ILE A 90 -4.05 8.53 -2.67
CA ILE A 90 -3.31 7.90 -1.57
C ILE A 90 -3.92 6.53 -1.27
N ALA A 91 -3.14 5.48 -1.46
CA ALA A 91 -3.48 4.10 -1.14
C ALA A 91 -2.68 3.59 0.08
N THR A 92 -3.35 3.03 1.08
CA THR A 92 -2.70 2.51 2.30
C THR A 92 -2.89 1.00 2.48
N GLY A 93 -1.92 0.38 3.15
CA GLY A 93 -1.90 -1.06 3.42
C GLY A 93 -1.95 -1.89 2.13
N ASN A 94 -2.76 -2.94 2.12
CA ASN A 94 -2.87 -3.82 0.96
C ASN A 94 -3.67 -3.23 -0.22
N ALA A 95 -4.23 -2.02 -0.10
CA ALA A 95 -4.73 -1.30 -1.26
C ALA A 95 -3.60 -0.98 -2.27
N PHE A 96 -2.35 -0.96 -1.79
CA PHE A 96 -1.14 -0.96 -2.62
C PHE A 96 -1.23 -2.02 -3.74
N ASP A 97 -1.66 -3.23 -3.43
CA ASP A 97 -1.61 -4.34 -4.38
C ASP A 97 -2.69 -4.26 -5.47
N LEU A 98 -3.74 -3.46 -5.28
CA LEU A 98 -4.76 -3.21 -6.32
C LEU A 98 -4.15 -2.57 -7.56
N PHE A 99 -3.11 -1.74 -7.38
CA PHE A 99 -2.45 -0.98 -8.45
C PHE A 99 -1.21 -1.69 -9.00
N GLY A 100 -0.72 -2.73 -8.33
CA GLY A 100 0.40 -3.55 -8.80
C GLY A 100 0.07 -4.40 -10.04
N GLU A 101 1.00 -5.26 -10.46
CA GLU A 101 0.80 -6.10 -11.64
C GLU A 101 0.04 -7.38 -11.31
N TYR A 102 0.50 -8.13 -10.30
CA TYR A 102 -0.08 -9.40 -9.89
C TYR A 102 -0.07 -9.59 -8.39
N VAL A 103 -1.05 -10.35 -7.89
CA VAL A 103 -1.01 -10.99 -6.56
C VAL A 103 -0.96 -12.50 -6.75
N ILE A 104 0.00 -13.16 -6.11
CA ILE A 104 0.17 -14.61 -6.07
C ILE A 104 -0.43 -15.12 -4.76
N LEU A 105 -1.50 -15.89 -4.89
CA LEU A 105 -2.23 -16.48 -3.78
C LEU A 105 -1.49 -17.68 -3.19
N ASP A 106 -1.65 -17.91 -1.89
CA ASP A 106 -1.11 -19.09 -1.24
C ASP A 106 -1.93 -20.35 -1.62
N ARG A 107 -1.33 -21.25 -2.40
CA ARG A 107 -1.95 -22.51 -2.82
C ARG A 107 -2.44 -23.34 -1.64
N ARG A 108 -1.77 -23.25 -0.49
CA ARG A 108 -2.13 -24.01 0.71
C ARG A 108 -3.45 -23.53 1.27
N TYR A 109 -3.71 -22.23 1.22
CA TYR A 109 -4.97 -21.64 1.62
C TYR A 109 -6.09 -22.03 0.65
N ILE A 110 -5.85 -21.86 -0.65
CA ILE A 110 -6.83 -22.18 -1.71
C ILE A 110 -7.21 -23.66 -1.71
N ASN A 111 -6.24 -24.54 -1.56
CA ASN A 111 -6.46 -25.99 -1.51
C ASN A 111 -6.93 -26.48 -0.13
N LYS A 112 -7.18 -25.57 0.82
CA LYS A 112 -7.58 -25.86 2.21
C LYS A 112 -6.65 -26.83 2.94
N ASN A 113 -5.35 -26.76 2.65
CA ASN A 113 -4.29 -27.53 3.31
C ASN A 113 -3.45 -26.61 4.21
N PHE A 114 -3.95 -26.37 5.42
CA PHE A 114 -3.41 -25.38 6.36
C PHE A 114 -2.25 -25.88 7.23
N VAL A 115 -1.54 -26.93 6.82
CA VAL A 115 -0.41 -27.49 7.57
C VAL A 115 0.90 -27.10 6.91
N THR A 116 1.80 -26.44 7.64
CA THR A 116 3.15 -26.18 7.13
C THR A 116 4.03 -27.43 7.27
N SER A 117 4.50 -27.98 6.14
CA SER A 117 5.42 -29.13 6.13
C SER A 117 6.39 -29.04 4.94
N LYS A 118 7.44 -29.86 4.92
CA LYS A 118 8.37 -29.93 3.78
C LYS A 118 7.69 -30.33 2.46
N GLU A 119 6.59 -31.08 2.55
CA GLU A 119 5.80 -31.55 1.42
C GLU A 119 4.70 -30.54 1.02
N ASN A 120 4.23 -29.72 1.97
CA ASN A 120 3.24 -28.68 1.73
C ASN A 120 3.87 -27.28 1.66
N LYS A 121 4.47 -27.03 0.50
CA LYS A 121 5.20 -25.81 0.15
C LYS A 121 4.27 -24.63 -0.20
N THR A 122 4.79 -23.42 -0.07
CA THR A 122 4.16 -22.19 -0.61
C THR A 122 4.00 -22.27 -2.13
N THR A 123 3.22 -21.38 -2.72
CA THR A 123 3.02 -21.35 -4.19
C THR A 123 4.34 -21.24 -4.95
N LEU A 124 5.22 -20.32 -4.54
CA LEU A 124 6.49 -20.10 -5.23
C LEU A 124 7.43 -21.31 -5.14
N GLU A 125 7.52 -21.94 -3.96
CA GLU A 125 8.35 -23.11 -3.73
C GLU A 125 7.82 -24.37 -4.44
N TYR A 126 6.49 -24.53 -4.50
CA TYR A 126 5.87 -25.69 -5.16
C TYR A 126 6.15 -25.69 -6.67
N TYR A 127 6.01 -24.53 -7.32
CA TYR A 127 6.25 -24.39 -8.76
C TYR A 127 7.72 -24.09 -9.11
N ASN A 128 8.61 -23.97 -8.12
CA ASN A 128 9.98 -23.50 -8.31
C ASN A 128 10.03 -22.20 -9.15
N ALA A 129 9.14 -21.27 -8.78
CA ALA A 129 8.84 -20.06 -9.52
C ALA A 129 9.67 -18.85 -9.06
N ALA A 130 10.51 -18.98 -8.03
CA ALA A 130 11.35 -17.88 -7.54
C ALA A 130 12.83 -18.20 -7.71
N THR A 131 13.61 -17.16 -8.03
CA THR A 131 15.07 -17.17 -7.90
C THR A 131 15.48 -16.29 -6.74
N TYR A 132 16.62 -16.60 -6.13
CA TYR A 132 17.07 -15.94 -4.91
C TYR A 132 18.46 -15.35 -5.10
N ASP A 133 18.76 -14.26 -4.38
CA ASP A 133 20.13 -13.74 -4.25
C ASP A 133 20.97 -14.61 -3.28
N GLU A 134 22.25 -14.26 -3.11
CA GLU A 134 23.17 -14.98 -2.23
C GLU A 134 22.75 -14.97 -0.76
N LYS A 135 21.87 -14.04 -0.36
CA LYS A 135 21.31 -13.94 0.99
C LYS A 135 19.98 -14.68 1.13
N GLY A 136 19.49 -15.31 0.06
CA GLY A 136 18.23 -16.04 0.05
C GLY A 136 17.00 -15.13 -0.15
N HIS A 137 17.17 -13.89 -0.58
CA HIS A 137 16.04 -13.00 -0.88
C HIS A 137 15.52 -13.21 -2.29
N ILE A 138 14.20 -13.13 -2.47
CA ILE A 138 13.58 -13.26 -3.79
C ILE A 138 14.13 -12.16 -4.73
N LYS A 139 14.73 -12.59 -5.83
CA LYS A 139 15.29 -11.74 -6.88
C LYS A 139 14.35 -11.61 -8.08
N ASN A 140 13.69 -12.70 -8.47
CA ASN A 140 12.75 -12.73 -9.59
C ASN A 140 11.68 -13.80 -9.36
N ILE A 141 10.48 -13.55 -9.88
CA ILE A 141 9.34 -14.47 -9.87
C ILE A 141 8.93 -14.76 -11.32
N ASP A 142 8.94 -16.03 -11.68
CA ASP A 142 8.58 -16.58 -12.99
C ASP A 142 7.09 -16.96 -12.99
N LEU A 143 6.27 -16.06 -13.53
CA LEU A 143 4.81 -16.18 -13.54
C LEU A 143 4.29 -17.29 -14.47
N ASP A 144 5.09 -17.69 -15.48
CA ASP A 144 4.71 -18.70 -16.46
C ASP A 144 4.68 -20.11 -15.85
N LYS A 145 5.43 -20.31 -14.77
CA LYS A 145 5.41 -21.56 -14.00
C LYS A 145 4.18 -21.71 -13.10
N ILE A 146 3.47 -20.62 -12.82
CA ILE A 146 2.37 -20.61 -11.84
C ILE A 146 1.03 -20.71 -12.57
N GLU A 147 0.20 -21.66 -12.15
CA GLU A 147 -1.17 -21.82 -12.67
C GLU A 147 -2.03 -20.57 -12.44
N GLU A 148 -2.89 -20.26 -13.42
CA GLU A 148 -3.72 -19.03 -13.41
C GLU A 148 -4.62 -18.90 -12.18
N LYS A 149 -5.13 -20.01 -11.64
CA LYS A 149 -6.00 -20.01 -10.45
C LYS A 149 -5.31 -19.47 -9.18
N TYR A 150 -3.98 -19.38 -9.17
CA TYR A 150 -3.20 -18.81 -8.06
C TYR A 150 -2.69 -17.39 -8.37
N LYS A 151 -3.08 -16.81 -9.50
CA LYS A 151 -2.68 -15.47 -9.91
C LYS A 151 -3.91 -14.56 -9.99
N ILE A 152 -3.77 -13.35 -9.49
CA ILE A 152 -4.72 -12.27 -9.69
C ILE A 152 -3.99 -11.18 -10.46
N LYS A 153 -4.35 -10.93 -11.72
CA LYS A 153 -3.88 -9.73 -12.44
C LYS A 153 -4.53 -8.50 -11.80
N CYS A 154 -3.76 -7.48 -11.46
CA CYS A 154 -4.24 -6.23 -10.87
C CYS A 154 -4.36 -5.13 -11.94
N LEU A 155 -4.34 -3.84 -11.56
CA LEU A 155 -4.42 -2.75 -12.55
C LEU A 155 -3.15 -2.61 -13.39
N GLY A 156 -1.99 -3.02 -12.86
CA GLY A 156 -0.71 -2.95 -13.58
C GLY A 156 -0.24 -1.52 -13.81
N LEU A 157 -0.41 -0.65 -12.82
CA LEU A 157 0.15 0.71 -12.83
C LEU A 157 1.67 0.67 -12.60
N TYR A 158 2.15 -0.29 -11.81
CA TYR A 158 3.57 -0.54 -11.57
C TYR A 158 3.88 -2.03 -11.53
N ASN A 159 5.14 -2.36 -11.84
CA ASN A 159 5.63 -3.71 -12.10
C ASN A 159 5.98 -4.47 -10.80
N THR A 160 4.98 -4.65 -9.93
CA THR A 160 5.10 -5.40 -8.68
C THR A 160 4.31 -6.70 -8.72
N ILE A 161 4.90 -7.73 -8.13
CA ILE A 161 4.26 -9.02 -7.86
C ILE A 161 4.16 -9.16 -6.35
N ALA A 162 2.94 -9.10 -5.82
CA ALA A 162 2.63 -9.38 -4.44
C ALA A 162 2.55 -10.90 -4.23
N VAL A 163 3.07 -11.40 -3.12
CA VAL A 163 3.07 -12.83 -2.80
C VAL A 163 2.48 -13.01 -1.41
N THR A 164 1.39 -13.76 -1.34
CA THR A 164 0.70 -14.05 -0.09
C THR A 164 1.17 -15.38 0.50
N ASN A 165 1.43 -15.38 1.81
CA ASN A 165 1.67 -16.56 2.62
C ASN A 165 0.68 -16.57 3.79
N MET A 166 -0.48 -17.21 3.60
CA MET A 166 -1.60 -17.15 4.56
C MET A 166 -1.34 -17.87 5.88
N LEU A 167 -0.28 -18.67 5.96
CA LEU A 167 0.12 -19.37 7.16
C LEU A 167 1.19 -18.61 7.95
N LEU A 168 1.72 -17.52 7.40
CA LEU A 168 2.80 -16.74 7.99
C LEU A 168 2.49 -15.26 7.90
N ARG A 169 2.05 -14.68 9.01
CA ARG A 169 1.83 -13.24 9.08
C ARG A 169 3.14 -12.52 9.30
N TYR A 170 3.42 -11.59 8.41
CA TYR A 170 4.54 -10.68 8.45
C TYR A 170 4.21 -9.45 9.31
N ASN A 171 5.07 -9.15 10.28
CA ASN A 171 4.98 -7.95 11.11
C ASN A 171 6.30 -7.19 11.13
N SER A 172 6.22 -5.87 11.09
CA SER A 172 7.42 -5.04 11.12
C SER A 172 7.11 -3.61 11.53
N TYR A 173 8.04 -2.99 12.27
CA TYR A 173 8.13 -1.55 12.36
C TYR A 173 8.84 -1.01 11.11
N THR A 174 8.60 0.25 10.76
CA THR A 174 9.30 0.87 9.63
C THR A 174 9.67 2.30 9.99
N LEU A 175 10.96 2.61 9.89
CA LEU A 175 11.49 3.96 9.79
C LEU A 175 12.04 4.13 8.37
N ALA A 176 11.46 5.07 7.63
CA ALA A 176 11.87 5.36 6.26
C ALA A 176 12.04 6.87 6.04
N LYS A 177 12.88 7.25 5.07
CA LYS A 177 13.22 8.64 4.78
C LYS A 177 12.81 9.02 3.36
N LEU A 178 11.99 10.06 3.24
CA LEU A 178 11.65 10.70 1.96
C LEU A 178 12.79 11.62 1.50
N LYS A 179 12.81 11.94 0.20
CA LYS A 179 13.80 12.85 -0.41
C LYS A 179 13.91 14.22 0.29
N ASN A 180 12.80 14.73 0.86
CA ASN A 180 12.76 16.05 1.51
C ASN A 180 13.16 16.05 2.99
N ASN A 181 13.96 15.06 3.44
CA ASN A 181 14.32 14.84 4.85
C ASN A 181 13.12 14.67 5.80
N ILE A 182 11.98 14.25 5.26
CA ILE A 182 10.82 13.83 6.05
C ILE A 182 11.00 12.36 6.39
N TYR A 183 10.78 12.00 7.65
CA TYR A 183 10.81 10.61 8.08
C TYR A 183 9.38 10.08 8.21
N LEU A 184 9.18 8.84 7.80
CA LEU A 184 7.98 8.07 8.03
C LEU A 184 8.26 7.05 9.11
N VAL A 185 7.33 6.98 10.07
CA VAL A 185 7.25 5.95 11.08
C VAL A 185 5.91 5.23 10.94
N GLY A 186 5.93 3.92 11.08
CA GLY A 186 4.71 3.14 11.08
C GLY A 186 4.95 1.66 11.31
N PHE A 187 3.87 0.89 11.12
CA PHE A 187 3.85 -0.54 11.31
C PHE A 187 3.25 -1.22 10.09
N LYS A 188 3.64 -2.46 9.88
CA LYS A 188 3.12 -3.37 8.87
C LYS A 188 2.64 -4.64 9.56
N ASN A 189 1.48 -5.11 9.13
CA ASN A 189 0.87 -6.37 9.55
C ASN A 189 0.18 -6.93 8.30
N SER A 190 0.79 -7.92 7.66
CA SER A 190 0.34 -8.41 6.35
C SER A 190 0.67 -9.88 6.17
N PHE A 191 -0.11 -10.60 5.37
CA PHE A 191 0.27 -11.92 4.84
C PHE A 191 0.96 -11.82 3.49
N THR A 192 0.99 -10.63 2.91
CA THR A 192 1.47 -10.33 1.57
C THR A 192 2.72 -9.47 1.64
N GLN A 193 3.73 -9.84 0.88
CA GLN A 193 4.91 -9.03 0.61
C GLN A 193 4.99 -8.75 -0.89
N SER A 194 5.43 -7.56 -1.28
CA SER A 194 5.48 -7.15 -2.68
C SER A 194 6.91 -7.00 -3.19
N TYR A 195 7.14 -7.56 -4.37
CA TYR A 195 8.44 -7.64 -5.01
C TYR A 195 8.38 -6.97 -6.37
N ILE A 196 9.38 -6.17 -6.69
CA ILE A 196 9.50 -5.54 -8.01
C ILE A 196 10.16 -6.51 -8.98
N LYS A 197 9.55 -6.69 -10.15
CA LYS A 197 10.02 -7.62 -11.19
C LYS A 197 11.29 -7.14 -11.89
N ASP A 198 11.39 -5.84 -12.16
CA ASP A 198 12.56 -5.19 -12.77
C ASP A 198 13.16 -4.13 -11.84
N LYS A 199 14.42 -4.31 -11.42
CA LYS A 199 15.10 -3.40 -10.47
C LYS A 199 15.20 -1.97 -10.99
N GLU A 200 15.24 -1.80 -12.32
CA GLU A 200 14.90 -0.52 -12.91
C GLU A 200 13.38 -0.49 -13.01
N LEU A 201 12.77 0.45 -12.29
CA LEU A 201 11.41 0.93 -12.49
C LEU A 201 11.33 1.55 -13.91
N SER A 202 11.54 0.73 -14.92
CA SER A 202 11.62 1.13 -16.32
C SER A 202 10.22 1.01 -16.91
N ASN A 203 9.83 2.05 -17.64
CA ASN A 203 8.54 2.19 -18.31
C ASN A 203 8.29 1.14 -19.39
N ASN A 204 9.28 0.28 -19.69
CA ASN A 204 9.32 -0.52 -20.90
C ASN A 204 8.55 -1.86 -20.81
N ASN A 205 8.10 -2.27 -19.61
CA ASN A 205 7.42 -3.55 -19.38
C ASN A 205 6.00 -3.41 -18.81
N LEU A 206 5.44 -2.20 -18.76
CA LEU A 206 4.03 -2.00 -18.45
C LEU A 206 3.23 -2.10 -19.76
N ASP A 207 2.02 -2.67 -19.73
CA ASP A 207 1.09 -2.80 -20.88
C ASP A 207 0.59 -1.43 -21.41
N PHE A 208 1.32 -0.35 -21.18
CA PHE A 208 0.90 1.04 -21.37
C PHE A 208 2.04 1.91 -21.88
N ASN A 209 1.68 2.89 -22.71
CA ASN A 209 2.54 4.01 -23.05
C ASN A 209 2.73 4.92 -21.82
N THR A 210 3.60 4.53 -20.88
CA THR A 210 4.00 5.33 -19.71
C THR A 210 5.28 6.13 -19.98
N SER A 211 5.55 6.48 -21.25
CA SER A 211 6.84 7.03 -21.68
C SER A 211 7.29 8.31 -20.98
N GLU A 212 6.39 9.02 -20.29
CA GLU A 212 6.69 10.25 -19.51
C GLU A 212 6.59 10.08 -17.99
N THR A 213 6.17 8.90 -17.49
CA THR A 213 5.85 8.69 -16.08
C THR A 213 7.08 8.17 -15.32
N SER A 214 7.62 8.93 -14.37
CA SER A 214 8.69 8.45 -13.50
C SER A 214 8.11 7.68 -12.31
N ILE A 215 8.37 6.38 -12.24
CA ILE A 215 8.03 5.58 -11.05
C ILE A 215 9.19 5.66 -10.07
N GLU A 216 8.90 6.07 -8.85
CA GLU A 216 9.87 6.18 -7.77
C GLU A 216 9.38 5.44 -6.54
N TYR A 217 10.32 5.09 -5.66
CA TYR A 217 9.95 4.68 -4.31
C TYR A 217 9.50 5.89 -3.49
N LEU A 218 8.51 5.72 -2.62
CA LEU A 218 8.03 6.80 -1.76
C LEU A 218 9.13 7.21 -0.76
N ALA A 219 9.76 6.24 -0.10
CA ALA A 219 10.78 6.48 0.92
C ALA A 219 11.87 5.40 0.94
N LYS A 220 13.06 5.75 1.42
CA LYS A 220 14.16 4.82 1.67
C LYS A 220 14.04 4.23 3.07
N VAL A 221 13.99 2.91 3.20
CA VAL A 221 13.97 2.25 4.51
C VAL A 221 15.32 2.45 5.19
N MET A 222 15.31 2.98 6.41
CA MET A 222 16.47 3.10 7.28
C MET A 222 16.52 1.95 8.27
N ARG A 223 15.35 1.51 8.73
CA ARG A 223 15.19 0.61 9.86
C ARG A 223 13.86 -0.14 9.72
N GLY A 224 13.88 -1.45 9.95
CA GLY A 224 12.73 -2.32 9.70
C GLY A 224 12.64 -2.75 8.22
N SER A 225 11.44 -2.76 7.66
CA SER A 225 11.19 -3.30 6.30
C SER A 225 10.55 -2.32 5.33
N GLY A 226 10.60 -2.68 4.05
CA GLY A 226 9.95 -1.99 2.92
C GLY A 226 8.75 -2.75 2.37
N ASN A 227 8.52 -2.69 1.06
CA ASN A 227 7.40 -3.41 0.42
C ASN A 227 7.46 -4.93 0.63
N SER A 228 8.65 -5.45 0.88
CA SER A 228 8.91 -6.79 1.40
C SER A 228 9.93 -6.72 2.55
N GLU A 229 10.13 -7.84 3.23
CA GLU A 229 11.01 -7.98 4.40
C GLU A 229 12.40 -7.38 4.20
N ASN A 230 12.97 -7.57 3.02
CA ASN A 230 14.33 -7.17 2.69
C ASN A 230 14.37 -5.99 1.70
N ASP A 231 13.23 -5.40 1.36
CA ASP A 231 13.19 -4.23 0.51
C ASP A 231 13.70 -3.02 1.29
N VAL A 232 14.69 -2.36 0.71
CA VAL A 232 15.30 -1.14 1.23
C VAL A 232 14.49 0.11 0.86
N ASN A 233 13.31 -0.07 0.28
CA ASN A 233 12.42 0.98 -0.14
C ASN A 233 10.99 0.71 0.34
N GLU A 234 10.32 1.76 0.78
CA GLU A 234 8.95 1.72 1.27
C GLU A 234 8.05 2.50 0.32
N GLY A 235 6.95 1.86 -0.09
CA GLY A 235 5.93 2.45 -0.92
C GLY A 235 6.38 2.78 -2.34
N ILE A 236 5.43 3.24 -3.13
CA ILE A 236 5.62 3.70 -4.51
C ILE A 236 4.99 5.08 -4.65
N ARG A 237 5.65 5.91 -5.45
CA ARG A 237 5.15 7.19 -5.90
C ARG A 237 5.23 7.28 -7.42
N ILE A 238 4.12 7.70 -8.02
CA ILE A 238 4.00 7.95 -9.45
C ILE A 238 3.29 9.27 -9.63
N ASN A 239 3.97 10.31 -10.10
CA ASN A 239 3.44 11.68 -10.10
C ASN A 239 2.91 12.06 -8.69
N ASN A 240 1.59 12.25 -8.57
CA ASN A 240 0.88 12.51 -7.32
C ASN A 240 0.18 11.27 -6.74
N PHE A 241 0.22 10.12 -7.39
CA PHE A 241 -0.21 8.85 -6.81
C PHE A 241 0.82 8.37 -5.79
N ILE A 242 0.35 7.99 -4.61
CA ILE A 242 1.15 7.45 -3.50
C ILE A 242 0.50 6.14 -3.03
N ALA A 243 1.29 5.08 -2.96
CA ALA A 243 0.89 3.83 -2.31
C ALA A 243 1.92 3.45 -1.24
N THR A 244 1.47 3.05 -0.06
CA THR A 244 2.34 2.64 1.06
C THR A 244 1.74 1.45 1.80
N TYR A 245 2.60 0.56 2.29
CA TYR A 245 2.20 -0.55 3.14
C TYR A 245 2.03 -0.14 4.61
N LEU A 246 2.44 1.07 4.97
CA LEU A 246 2.23 1.59 6.32
C LEU A 246 0.74 1.63 6.65
N LEU A 247 0.41 1.01 7.78
CA LEU A 247 -0.96 0.93 8.27
C LEU A 247 -1.39 2.23 8.98
N GLY A 248 -2.70 2.36 9.18
CA GLY A 248 -3.32 3.50 9.80
C GLY A 248 -3.02 3.65 11.31
N PRO A 249 -3.18 4.86 11.86
CA PRO A 249 -3.47 6.11 11.15
C PRO A 249 -2.20 6.83 10.67
N LEU A 250 -1.77 6.55 9.43
CA LEU A 250 -0.63 7.15 8.73
C LEU A 250 -0.48 8.66 8.96
N PHE A 251 -1.54 9.45 8.74
CA PHE A 251 -1.47 10.91 8.79
C PHE A 251 -1.26 11.47 10.20
N VAL A 252 -1.85 10.80 11.20
CA VAL A 252 -1.69 11.14 12.62
C VAL A 252 -0.29 10.78 13.10
N LEU A 253 0.21 9.62 12.67
CA LEU A 253 1.54 9.14 13.05
C LEU A 253 2.66 9.93 12.37
N ASN A 254 2.39 10.62 11.26
CA ASN A 254 3.39 11.29 10.42
C ASN A 254 2.97 12.74 10.07
N PRO A 255 2.96 13.67 11.03
CA PRO A 255 2.50 15.04 10.82
C PRO A 255 3.36 15.82 9.81
N GLU A 256 4.67 15.56 9.73
CA GLU A 256 5.53 16.19 8.71
C GLU A 256 5.18 15.71 7.29
N PHE A 257 4.81 14.44 7.15
CA PHE A 257 4.31 13.91 5.87
C PHE A 257 2.93 14.48 5.52
N THR A 258 2.02 14.59 6.50
CA THR A 258 0.74 15.27 6.31
C THR A 258 0.93 16.72 5.86
N ARG A 259 1.82 17.47 6.51
CA ARG A 259 2.17 18.84 6.13
C ARG A 259 2.75 18.91 4.72
N TYR A 260 3.58 17.94 4.34
CA TYR A 260 4.10 17.83 2.97
C TYR A 260 2.98 17.66 1.95
N ILE A 261 2.02 16.75 2.18
CA ILE A 261 0.86 16.57 1.29
C ILE A 261 0.09 17.88 1.16
N PHE A 262 -0.21 18.55 2.27
CA PHE A 262 -1.01 19.78 2.29
C PHE A 262 -0.33 20.90 1.52
N ASN A 263 0.97 21.11 1.73
CA ASN A 263 1.69 22.21 1.11
C ASN A 263 2.08 21.93 -0.34
N GLN A 264 2.47 20.70 -0.67
CA GLN A 264 3.14 20.38 -1.95
C GLN A 264 2.23 19.66 -2.94
N LEU A 265 1.18 18.98 -2.48
CA LEU A 265 0.29 18.21 -3.36
C LEU A 265 -1.12 18.80 -3.43
N LEU A 266 -1.61 19.34 -2.31
CA LEU A 266 -2.93 19.98 -2.23
C LEU A 266 -2.88 21.51 -2.33
N GLU A 267 -1.69 22.12 -2.18
CA GLU A 267 -1.48 23.57 -2.21
C GLU A 267 -2.42 24.36 -1.25
N ILE A 268 -2.68 23.80 -0.06
CA ILE A 268 -3.50 24.44 0.98
C ILE A 268 -2.63 24.93 2.14
N PRO A 269 -2.08 26.16 2.06
CA PRO A 269 -1.37 26.75 3.17
C PRO A 269 -2.37 27.10 4.27
N GLY A 270 -2.27 26.44 5.42
CA GLY A 270 -3.16 26.67 6.54
C GLY A 270 -2.74 25.91 7.80
N GLU A 271 -3.39 26.22 8.91
CA GLU A 271 -3.22 25.49 10.16
C GLU A 271 -3.82 24.09 10.02
N ILE A 272 -3.03 23.06 10.30
CA ILE A 272 -3.49 21.67 10.30
C ILE A 272 -3.99 21.33 11.70
N TYR A 273 -5.13 20.65 11.76
CA TYR A 273 -5.77 20.25 13.03
C TYR A 273 -4.79 19.46 13.93
N LEU A 274 -4.58 19.93 15.17
CA LEU A 274 -3.68 19.34 16.18
C LEU A 274 -2.21 19.19 15.74
N GLU A 275 -1.75 19.99 14.76
CA GLU A 275 -0.42 19.80 14.19
C GLU A 275 0.69 19.92 15.24
N LYS A 276 0.58 20.87 16.18
CA LYS A 276 1.60 21.09 17.20
C LYS A 276 1.74 19.85 18.10
N GLU A 277 0.62 19.38 18.65
CA GLU A 277 0.57 18.23 19.55
C GLU A 277 1.04 16.95 18.84
N LEU A 278 0.66 16.78 17.57
CA LEU A 278 1.09 15.63 16.78
C LEU A 278 2.57 15.68 16.45
N LYS A 279 3.13 16.86 16.15
CA LYS A 279 4.59 17.02 15.97
C LYS A 279 5.35 16.68 17.24
N GLU A 280 4.90 17.13 18.40
CA GLU A 280 5.50 16.77 19.69
C GLU A 280 5.47 15.25 19.92
N ALA A 281 4.33 14.59 19.71
CA ALA A 281 4.20 13.14 19.83
C ALA A 281 5.06 12.38 18.79
N TYR A 282 5.17 12.92 17.58
CA TYR A 282 5.99 12.36 16.50
C TYR A 282 7.48 12.43 16.84
N GLN A 283 7.98 13.50 17.46
CA GLN A 283 9.39 13.58 17.86
C GLN A 283 9.76 12.48 18.87
N THR A 284 8.93 12.25 19.88
CA THR A 284 9.14 11.15 20.83
C THR A 284 9.18 9.80 20.12
N ARG A 285 8.26 9.58 19.18
CA ARG A 285 8.22 8.34 18.37
C ARG A 285 9.45 8.20 17.48
N LEU A 286 9.92 9.29 16.88
CA LEU A 286 11.08 9.25 15.99
C LEU A 286 12.34 8.83 16.77
N ILE A 287 12.56 9.42 17.95
CA ILE A 287 13.65 9.02 18.87
C ILE A 287 13.55 7.52 19.20
N GLU A 288 12.34 7.04 19.50
CA GLU A 288 12.07 5.63 19.77
C GLU A 288 12.39 4.72 18.56
N PHE A 289 12.06 5.15 17.33
CA PHE A 289 12.33 4.41 16.11
C PHE A 289 13.79 4.52 15.65
N GLU A 290 14.54 5.50 16.14
CA GLU A 290 15.98 5.67 15.88
C GLU A 290 16.85 4.91 16.90
N ASP A 291 16.33 4.59 18.10
CA ASP A 291 17.08 3.87 19.13
C ASP A 291 17.47 2.45 18.70
N ASP A 292 18.76 2.25 18.42
CA ASP A 292 19.35 0.96 18.02
C ASP A 292 19.14 -0.16 19.04
N LYS A 293 18.90 0.18 20.31
CA LYS A 293 18.60 -0.81 21.36
C LYS A 293 17.16 -1.31 21.31
N ARG A 294 16.27 -0.59 20.64
CA ARG A 294 14.88 -1.01 20.46
C ARG A 294 14.82 -2.04 19.35
N ASP A 295 14.24 -3.19 19.68
CA ASP A 295 13.84 -4.16 18.67
C ASP A 295 12.65 -3.61 17.88
N ILE A 296 12.97 -3.04 16.72
CA ILE A 296 12.02 -2.61 15.69
C ILE A 296 11.77 -3.73 14.67
N GLY A 297 11.99 -4.97 15.12
CA GLY A 297 12.30 -6.11 14.29
C GLY A 297 11.24 -6.50 13.28
N ILE A 298 11.61 -7.54 12.55
CA ILE A 298 10.75 -8.25 11.64
C ILE A 298 10.44 -9.58 12.31
N TRP A 299 9.17 -9.86 12.51
CA TRP A 299 8.76 -11.13 13.09
C TRP A 299 7.59 -11.73 12.35
N HIS A 300 7.54 -13.05 12.44
CA HIS A 300 6.56 -13.85 11.76
C HIS A 300 5.69 -14.60 12.75
N GLU A 301 4.38 -14.46 12.61
CA GLU A 301 3.41 -15.21 13.39
C GLU A 301 2.88 -16.37 12.54
N LYS A 302 3.13 -17.61 13.01
CA LYS A 302 2.56 -18.80 12.37
C LYS A 302 1.10 -18.94 12.74
N ILE A 303 0.25 -19.13 11.74
CA ILE A 303 -1.17 -19.34 11.95
C ILE A 303 -1.43 -20.85 12.01
N GLU A 304 -1.72 -21.37 13.20
CA GLU A 304 -1.91 -22.81 13.43
C GLU A 304 -3.30 -23.31 12.98
N ARG A 305 -4.29 -22.42 12.87
CA ARG A 305 -5.62 -22.69 12.28
C ARG A 305 -6.14 -21.42 11.61
N PRO A 306 -6.73 -21.50 10.39
CA PRO A 306 -7.42 -20.34 9.84
C PRO A 306 -8.54 -19.95 10.79
N ILE A 307 -8.73 -18.65 10.99
CA ILE A 307 -10.00 -18.17 11.53
C ILE A 307 -11.04 -18.58 10.48
N GLU A 308 -11.82 -19.62 10.76
CA GLU A 308 -12.97 -19.96 9.91
C GLU A 308 -13.83 -18.70 9.82
N HIS A 309 -13.86 -18.09 8.64
CA HIS A 309 -14.86 -17.08 8.35
C HIS A 309 -16.21 -17.78 8.54
N ARG A 310 -16.91 -17.45 9.63
CA ARG A 310 -18.32 -17.80 9.77
C ARG A 310 -19.03 -17.22 8.55
N ASN A 311 -19.49 -18.11 7.68
CA ASN A 311 -20.34 -17.81 6.54
C ASN A 311 -21.54 -16.95 6.97
#